data_AF-A0A1B1TCT7-F1
#
_entry.id   AF-A0A1B1TCT7-F1
#
_cell.length_a   1.000
_cell.length_b   1.000
_cell.length_c   1.000
_cell.angle_alpha   90.00
_cell.angle_beta   90.00
_cell.angle_gamma   90.00
#
_symmetry.space_group_name_H-M   'P 1'
#
loop_
_entity.id
_entity.type
_entity.pdbx_description
1 polymer ?
#
loop_
_entity_poly.entity_id
_entity_poly.type
_entity_poly.pdbx_seq_one_letter_code
_entity_poly.pdbx_strand_id
1 'polypeptide(L)'
;MTMEEPIGLLVSGFGEVIGVNPMALELAIIMIGALFLGLGYHRQNSQKSRYFAAIGWVFMGLYFYLQSGYYVEISDPVLVLMTASALPGSVALAIWEIKNEKTPEALQWLRGCFTWAVVPYFVIFSVPYLNMALIQLTAESTELMLEFCGLGNYHIGEMMVARDGVPDVPVSEWDGNKWILTESLAKEGFYVQFFDSDGRVIVQFIMACSGLQSMIIFVGAIGALSSVSWKRRARGLLIALPTIYVLNMFRNAGIVWLTESYPNWSLMGIEMFDFTHSYAAKAISLFAMFLMAIALFDLLPELHKHIMKILNPVFDVAEKITGTSKSS
;
A
#
# COMPACT_ATOMS: atom_id res chain seq x y z
N MET A 1 21.67 18.89 1.98
CA MET A 1 21.05 19.56 0.82
C MET A 1 20.05 18.58 0.25
N THR A 2 18.79 18.69 0.66
CA THR A 2 17.68 18.00 0.03
C THR A 2 17.66 18.45 -1.43
N MET A 3 17.96 17.56 -2.37
CA MET A 3 17.66 17.83 -3.78
C MET A 3 16.15 17.69 -3.92
N GLU A 4 15.43 18.77 -3.61
CA GLU A 4 14.00 18.82 -3.88
C GLU A 4 13.81 18.77 -5.39
N GLU A 5 13.16 17.71 -5.84
CA GLU A 5 12.95 17.45 -7.25
C GLU A 5 11.92 18.45 -7.83
N PRO A 6 12.06 18.85 -9.11
CA PRO A 6 11.37 20.01 -9.66
C PRO A 6 9.85 19.88 -9.71
N ILE A 7 9.29 18.66 -9.76
CA ILE A 7 7.84 18.45 -9.80
C ILE A 7 7.26 18.61 -8.38
N GLY A 8 7.94 18.07 -7.38
CA GLY A 8 7.60 18.21 -5.96
C GLY A 8 7.61 19.67 -5.52
N LEU A 9 8.63 20.43 -5.96
CA LEU A 9 8.69 21.89 -5.75
C LEU A 9 7.50 22.65 -6.36
N LEU A 10 7.06 22.24 -7.55
CA LEU A 10 5.89 22.85 -8.20
C LEU A 10 4.59 22.53 -7.46
N VAL A 11 4.46 21.28 -6.99
CA VAL A 11 3.28 20.83 -6.25
C VAL A 11 3.24 21.47 -4.86
N SER A 12 4.35 21.52 -4.13
CA SER A 12 4.44 22.18 -2.83
C SER A 12 4.18 23.68 -2.95
N GLY A 13 4.78 24.35 -3.95
CA GLY A 13 4.53 25.76 -4.23
C GLY A 13 3.06 26.05 -4.58
N PHE A 14 2.38 25.15 -5.29
CA PHE A 14 0.94 25.26 -5.54
C PHE A 14 0.11 25.09 -4.25
N GLY A 15 0.51 24.15 -3.38
CA GLY A 15 -0.09 23.95 -2.06
C GLY A 15 0.01 25.19 -1.19
N GLU A 16 1.18 25.82 -1.15
CA GLU A 16 1.42 27.07 -0.41
C GLU A 16 0.55 28.23 -0.92
N VAL A 17 0.39 28.38 -2.24
CA VAL A 17 -0.48 29.41 -2.84
C VAL A 17 -1.94 29.25 -2.44
N ILE A 18 -2.41 28.02 -2.25
CA ILE A 18 -3.81 27.72 -1.88
C ILE A 18 -3.96 27.59 -0.35
N GLY A 19 -2.86 27.63 0.41
CA GLY A 19 -2.85 27.46 1.86
C GLY A 19 -3.20 26.05 2.32
N VAL A 20 -2.90 25.03 1.50
CA VAL A 20 -3.19 23.62 1.80
C VAL A 20 -1.91 22.92 2.23
N ASN A 21 -1.98 22.16 3.33
CA ASN A 21 -0.88 21.33 3.81
C ASN A 21 -0.46 20.31 2.73
N PRO A 22 0.85 20.04 2.53
CA PRO A 22 1.36 19.03 1.59
C PRO A 22 0.65 17.67 1.65
N MET A 23 0.42 17.13 2.85
CA MET A 23 -0.28 15.86 3.05
C MET A 23 -1.72 15.89 2.51
N ALA A 24 -2.44 16.99 2.77
CA ALA A 24 -3.81 17.16 2.29
C ALA A 24 -3.85 17.29 0.76
N LEU A 25 -2.84 17.95 0.17
CA LEU A 25 -2.70 18.07 -1.27
C LEU A 25 -2.42 16.71 -1.92
N GLU A 26 -1.48 15.92 -1.38
CA GLU A 26 -1.20 14.57 -1.86
C GLU A 26 -2.43 13.65 -1.76
N LEU A 27 -3.14 13.70 -0.63
CA LEU A 27 -4.38 12.95 -0.42
C LEU A 27 -5.44 13.36 -1.45
N ALA A 28 -5.56 14.66 -1.75
CA ALA A 28 -6.47 15.15 -2.79
C ALA A 28 -6.08 14.64 -4.17
N ILE A 29 -4.79 14.65 -4.52
CA ILE A 29 -4.28 14.15 -5.82
C ILE A 29 -4.68 12.69 -6.01
N ILE A 30 -4.42 11.82 -5.02
CA ILE A 30 -4.75 10.40 -5.15
C ILE A 30 -6.26 10.14 -5.15
N MET A 31 -7.03 10.86 -4.34
CA MET A 31 -8.49 10.72 -4.30
C MET A 31 -9.15 11.20 -5.61
N ILE A 32 -8.66 12.30 -6.19
CA ILE A 32 -9.07 12.76 -7.52
C ILE A 32 -8.72 11.69 -8.57
N GLY A 33 -7.50 11.16 -8.54
CA GLY A 33 -7.09 10.08 -9.43
C GLY A 33 -8.00 8.86 -9.35
N ALA A 34 -8.29 8.39 -8.13
CA ALA A 34 -9.18 7.27 -7.87
C ALA A 34 -10.62 7.53 -8.32
N LEU A 35 -11.14 8.73 -8.12
CA LEU A 35 -12.47 9.16 -8.58
C LEU A 35 -12.56 9.08 -10.11
N PHE A 36 -11.58 9.64 -10.82
CA PHE A 36 -11.56 9.64 -12.28
C PHE A 36 -11.40 8.24 -12.87
N LEU A 37 -10.54 7.40 -12.28
CA LEU A 37 -10.45 5.97 -12.64
C LEU A 37 -11.77 5.24 -12.36
N GLY A 38 -12.43 5.54 -11.24
CA GLY A 38 -13.70 4.94 -10.85
C GLY A 38 -14.85 5.33 -11.78
N LEU A 39 -14.89 6.60 -12.21
CA LEU A 39 -15.82 7.08 -13.24
C LEU A 39 -15.54 6.40 -14.59
N GLY A 40 -14.27 6.24 -14.97
CA GLY A 40 -13.85 5.47 -16.14
C GLY A 40 -14.30 4.01 -16.07
N TYR A 41 -14.16 3.39 -14.90
CA TYR A 41 -14.55 2.00 -14.66
C TYR A 41 -16.07 1.78 -14.74
N HIS A 42 -16.88 2.62 -14.09
CA HIS A 42 -18.34 2.41 -14.05
C HIS A 42 -19.05 2.88 -15.33
N ARG A 43 -18.47 3.81 -16.10
CA ARG A 43 -19.07 4.34 -17.34
C ARG A 43 -18.51 3.72 -18.62
N GLN A 44 -18.21 2.42 -18.61
CA GLN A 44 -17.51 1.72 -19.71
C GLN A 44 -18.13 1.87 -21.12
N ASN A 45 -19.44 2.12 -21.22
CA ASN A 45 -20.14 2.27 -22.51
C ASN A 45 -20.04 3.68 -23.11
N SER A 46 -19.45 4.65 -22.40
CA SER A 46 -19.33 6.03 -22.88
C SER A 46 -17.95 6.29 -23.50
N GLN A 47 -17.91 6.98 -24.64
CA GLN A 47 -16.65 7.48 -25.22
C GLN A 47 -15.87 8.39 -24.26
N LYS A 48 -16.54 9.02 -23.28
CA LYS A 48 -15.90 9.87 -22.27
C LYS A 48 -15.11 9.08 -21.23
N SER A 49 -15.39 7.78 -21.08
CA SER A 49 -14.75 6.89 -20.11
C SER A 49 -13.23 6.86 -20.24
N ARG A 50 -12.70 6.82 -21.47
CA ARG A 50 -11.24 6.80 -21.73
C ARG A 50 -10.54 8.08 -21.28
N TYR A 51 -11.19 9.23 -21.42
CA TYR A 51 -10.62 10.51 -21.00
C TYR A 51 -10.61 10.64 -19.47
N PHE A 52 -11.67 10.18 -18.80
CA PHE A 52 -11.66 10.09 -17.34
C PHE A 52 -10.56 9.14 -16.84
N ALA A 53 -10.41 7.96 -17.46
CA ALA A 53 -9.33 7.05 -17.09
C ALA A 53 -7.94 7.65 -17.31
N ALA A 54 -7.72 8.34 -18.44
CA ALA A 54 -6.45 9.00 -18.74
C ALA A 54 -6.09 10.07 -17.69
N ILE A 55 -7.03 10.93 -17.30
CA ILE A 55 -6.84 11.89 -16.21
C ILE A 55 -6.50 11.14 -14.91
N GLY A 56 -7.28 10.10 -14.58
CA GLY A 56 -7.07 9.29 -13.38
C GLY A 56 -5.66 8.68 -13.30
N TRP A 57 -5.14 8.15 -14.41
CA TRP A 57 -3.78 7.60 -14.47
C TRP A 57 -2.71 8.67 -14.21
N VAL A 58 -2.83 9.86 -14.79
CA VAL A 58 -1.86 10.95 -14.57
C VAL A 58 -1.82 11.35 -13.09
N PHE A 59 -2.98 11.57 -12.46
CA PHE A 59 -3.05 11.89 -11.03
C PHE A 59 -2.48 10.75 -10.16
N MET A 60 -2.76 9.50 -10.50
CA MET A 60 -2.23 8.34 -9.78
C MET A 60 -0.70 8.25 -9.85
N GLY A 61 -0.14 8.42 -11.05
CA GLY A 61 1.31 8.41 -11.23
C GLY A 61 2.01 9.60 -10.60
N LEU A 62 1.37 10.78 -10.61
CA LEU A 62 1.87 11.96 -9.90
C LEU A 62 1.98 11.70 -8.41
N TYR A 63 0.92 11.17 -7.77
CA TYR A 63 0.95 10.83 -6.35
C TYR A 63 2.11 9.88 -6.01
N PHE A 64 2.24 8.76 -6.73
CA PHE A 64 3.31 7.81 -6.44
C PHE A 64 4.70 8.35 -6.71
N TYR A 65 4.85 9.22 -7.71
CA TYR A 65 6.11 9.88 -8.01
C TYR A 65 6.52 10.86 -6.90
N LEU A 66 5.58 11.60 -6.31
CA LEU A 66 5.86 12.50 -5.18
C LEU A 66 6.44 11.74 -3.97
N GLN A 67 6.08 10.46 -3.79
CA GLN A 67 6.65 9.62 -2.74
C GLN A 67 8.10 9.18 -2.98
N SER A 68 8.66 9.43 -4.16
CA SER A 68 10.04 9.07 -4.46
C SER A 68 11.05 9.76 -3.54
N GLY A 69 10.80 11.01 -3.15
CA GLY A 69 11.67 11.76 -2.23
C GLY A 69 11.84 11.05 -0.89
N TYR A 70 10.72 10.59 -0.30
CA TYR A 70 10.73 9.81 0.94
C TYR A 70 11.57 8.52 0.80
N TYR A 71 11.44 7.80 -0.31
CA TYR A 71 12.21 6.56 -0.52
C TYR A 71 13.70 6.80 -0.78
N VAL A 72 14.07 7.98 -1.30
CA VAL A 72 15.47 8.41 -1.40
C VAL A 72 16.04 8.64 0.02
N GLU A 73 15.29 9.29 0.90
CA GLU A 73 15.73 9.57 2.28
C GLU A 73 16.00 8.28 3.07
N ILE A 74 15.15 7.27 2.92
CA ILE A 74 15.36 5.96 3.58
C ILE A 74 16.28 5.01 2.81
N SER A 75 16.92 5.47 1.74
CA SER A 75 17.88 4.71 0.93
C SER A 75 17.35 3.36 0.40
N ASP A 76 16.08 3.30 -0.03
CA ASP A 76 15.50 2.10 -0.67
C ASP A 76 15.54 2.23 -2.21
N PRO A 77 16.58 1.71 -2.89
CA PRO A 77 16.77 1.94 -4.33
C PRO A 77 15.67 1.31 -5.19
N VAL A 78 15.04 0.23 -4.73
CA VAL A 78 13.99 -0.45 -5.48
C VAL A 78 12.73 0.40 -5.49
N LEU A 79 12.32 0.90 -4.33
CA LEU A 79 11.13 1.73 -4.23
C LEU A 79 11.33 3.10 -4.87
N VAL A 80 12.54 3.68 -4.80
CA VAL A 80 12.88 4.89 -5.57
C VAL A 80 12.64 4.68 -7.07
N LEU A 81 13.18 3.61 -7.66
CA LEU A 81 12.98 3.33 -9.08
C LEU A 81 11.50 3.10 -9.43
N MET A 82 10.79 2.33 -8.60
CA MET A 82 9.37 2.05 -8.82
C MET A 82 8.51 3.32 -8.78
N THR A 83 8.66 4.14 -7.74
CA THR A 83 7.94 5.42 -7.59
C THR A 83 8.31 6.44 -8.65
N ALA A 84 9.60 6.61 -8.97
CA ALA A 84 10.03 7.51 -10.04
C ALA A 84 9.50 7.08 -11.41
N SER A 85 9.42 5.77 -11.68
CA SER A 85 8.84 5.23 -12.91
C SER A 85 7.31 5.31 -12.98
N ALA A 86 6.63 5.58 -11.86
CA ALA A 86 5.17 5.57 -11.78
C ALA A 86 4.55 6.66 -12.66
N LEU A 87 5.10 7.88 -12.68
CA LEU A 87 4.61 8.99 -13.50
C LEU A 87 4.74 8.71 -15.01
N PRO A 88 5.93 8.39 -15.57
CA PRO A 88 6.03 8.08 -16.99
C PRO A 88 5.22 6.82 -17.37
N GLY A 89 5.17 5.82 -16.49
CA GLY A 89 4.35 4.62 -16.69
C GLY A 89 2.85 4.94 -16.75
N SER A 90 2.35 5.79 -15.85
CA SER A 90 0.94 6.18 -15.84
C SER A 90 0.57 7.10 -17.01
N VAL A 91 1.48 7.96 -17.46
CA VAL A 91 1.30 8.75 -18.68
C VAL A 91 1.23 7.83 -19.91
N ALA A 92 2.06 6.79 -19.97
CA ALA A 92 1.97 5.79 -21.03
C ALA A 92 0.61 5.06 -21.01
N LEU A 93 0.10 4.69 -19.84
CA LEU A 93 -1.26 4.13 -19.69
C LEU A 93 -2.32 5.13 -20.15
N ALA A 94 -2.22 6.41 -19.78
CA ALA A 94 -3.15 7.46 -20.20
C ALA A 94 -3.18 7.63 -21.73
N ILE A 95 -2.02 7.60 -22.39
CA ILE A 95 -1.91 7.62 -23.86
C ILE A 95 -2.53 6.35 -24.45
N TRP A 96 -2.29 5.19 -23.85
CA TRP A 96 -2.86 3.91 -24.30
C TRP A 96 -4.40 3.93 -24.22
N GLU A 97 -4.97 4.53 -23.17
CA GLU A 97 -6.42 4.70 -23.03
C GLU A 97 -7.02 5.56 -24.14
N ILE A 98 -6.38 6.69 -24.47
CA ILE A 98 -6.89 7.62 -25.49
C ILE A 98 -6.79 7.03 -26.90
N LYS A 99 -5.71 6.29 -27.19
CA LYS A 99 -5.46 5.69 -28.52
C LYS A 99 -6.42 4.55 -28.86
N ASN A 100 -6.95 3.84 -27.88
CA ASN A 100 -7.90 2.76 -28.12
C ASN A 100 -9.34 3.31 -28.24
N GLU A 101 -9.98 3.11 -29.39
CA GLU A 101 -11.41 3.41 -29.55
C GLU A 101 -12.29 2.43 -28.77
N LYS A 102 -11.85 1.18 -28.65
CA LYS A 102 -12.46 0.16 -27.79
C LYS A 102 -11.46 -0.24 -26.73
N THR A 103 -11.69 0.17 -25.49
CA THR A 103 -10.82 -0.16 -24.37
C THR A 103 -10.77 -1.69 -24.16
N PRO A 104 -9.58 -2.30 -24.15
CA PRO A 104 -9.40 -3.70 -23.80
C PRO A 104 -9.97 -4.00 -22.40
N GLU A 105 -10.57 -5.18 -22.23
CA GLU A 105 -11.12 -5.63 -20.95
C GLU A 105 -10.08 -5.59 -19.80
N ALA A 106 -8.80 -5.81 -20.11
CA ALA A 106 -7.72 -5.73 -19.14
C ALA A 106 -7.45 -4.30 -18.65
N LEU A 107 -7.50 -3.30 -19.55
CA LEU A 107 -7.40 -1.89 -19.15
C LEU A 107 -8.61 -1.48 -18.32
N GLN A 108 -9.81 -1.94 -18.69
CA GLN A 108 -11.01 -1.72 -17.91
C GLN A 108 -10.89 -2.31 -16.49
N TRP A 109 -10.41 -3.55 -16.39
CA TRP A 109 -10.13 -4.20 -15.11
C TRP A 109 -9.10 -3.42 -14.28
N LEU A 110 -8.02 -2.95 -14.91
CA LEU A 110 -6.95 -2.20 -14.24
C LEU A 110 -7.46 -0.90 -13.61
N ARG A 111 -8.34 -0.16 -14.30
CA ARG A 111 -9.02 1.04 -13.75
C ARG A 111 -9.74 0.70 -12.44
N GLY A 112 -10.56 -0.36 -12.48
CA GLY A 112 -11.30 -0.83 -11.32
C GLY A 112 -10.39 -1.32 -10.21
N CYS A 113 -9.30 -2.02 -10.55
CA CYS A 113 -8.32 -2.55 -9.60
C CYS A 113 -7.72 -1.43 -8.76
N PHE A 114 -7.27 -0.35 -9.40
CA PHE A 114 -6.74 0.81 -8.69
C PHE A 114 -7.81 1.53 -7.88
N THR A 115 -9.01 1.77 -8.44
CA THR A 115 -10.09 2.41 -7.68
C THR A 115 -10.45 1.64 -6.40
N TRP A 116 -10.66 0.33 -6.51
CA TRP A 116 -11.08 -0.51 -5.38
C TRP A 116 -9.94 -0.87 -4.43
N ALA A 117 -8.68 -0.67 -4.80
CA ALA A 117 -7.54 -0.75 -3.89
C ALA A 117 -7.34 0.58 -3.12
N VAL A 118 -7.31 1.69 -3.86
CA VAL A 118 -6.97 3.02 -3.34
C VAL A 118 -8.07 3.56 -2.42
N VAL A 119 -9.33 3.53 -2.86
CA VAL A 119 -10.42 4.16 -2.10
C VAL A 119 -10.55 3.55 -0.69
N PRO A 120 -10.64 2.22 -0.50
CA PRO A 120 -10.75 1.66 0.85
C PRO A 120 -9.53 1.96 1.73
N TYR A 121 -8.33 1.92 1.15
CA TYR A 121 -7.10 2.24 1.88
C TYR A 121 -7.13 3.66 2.45
N PHE A 122 -7.42 4.66 1.59
CA PHE A 122 -7.42 6.05 2.02
C PHE A 122 -8.62 6.41 2.89
N VAL A 123 -9.75 5.70 2.76
CA VAL A 123 -10.86 5.84 3.74
C VAL A 123 -10.43 5.39 5.12
N ILE A 124 -9.78 4.23 5.24
CA ILE A 124 -9.28 3.76 6.54
C ILE A 124 -8.22 4.71 7.08
N PHE A 125 -7.31 5.18 6.22
CA PHE A 125 -6.26 6.12 6.59
C PHE A 125 -6.82 7.47 7.10
N SER A 126 -7.83 8.01 6.39
CA SER A 126 -8.38 9.35 6.66
C SER A 126 -9.39 9.40 7.80
N VAL A 127 -9.91 8.25 8.24
CA VAL A 127 -10.85 8.14 9.36
C VAL A 127 -10.10 7.58 10.57
N PRO A 128 -9.69 8.43 11.54
CA PRO A 128 -8.90 8.00 12.69
C PRO A 128 -9.48 6.81 13.45
N TYR A 129 -10.80 6.74 13.65
CA TYR A 129 -11.41 5.56 14.29
C TYR A 129 -11.13 4.24 13.57
N LEU A 130 -11.17 4.23 12.23
CA LEU A 130 -10.88 3.02 11.45
C LEU A 130 -9.39 2.70 11.50
N ASN A 131 -8.54 3.72 11.40
CA ASN A 131 -7.09 3.59 11.48
C ASN A 131 -6.66 2.99 12.83
N MET A 132 -7.08 3.61 13.94
CA MET A 132 -6.79 3.15 15.30
C MET A 132 -7.35 1.76 15.59
N ALA A 133 -8.58 1.47 15.15
CA ALA A 133 -9.16 0.13 15.34
C ALA A 133 -8.35 -0.96 14.62
N LEU A 134 -7.84 -0.67 13.43
CA LEU A 134 -7.02 -1.60 12.67
C LEU A 134 -5.64 -1.81 13.33
N ILE A 135 -5.02 -0.74 13.85
CA ILE A 135 -3.77 -0.82 14.62
C ILE A 135 -3.98 -1.68 15.85
N GLN A 136 -5.01 -1.39 16.64
CA GLN A 136 -5.34 -2.13 17.85
C GLN A 136 -5.57 -3.62 17.56
N LEU A 137 -6.39 -3.93 16.56
CA LEU A 137 -6.65 -5.30 16.13
C LEU A 137 -5.35 -6.04 15.74
N THR A 138 -4.43 -5.34 15.09
CA THR A 138 -3.13 -5.89 14.67
C THR A 138 -2.25 -6.20 15.88
N ALA A 139 -2.19 -5.29 16.86
CA ALA A 139 -1.42 -5.47 18.08
C ALA A 139 -1.99 -6.63 18.92
N GLU A 140 -3.30 -6.64 19.16
CA GLU A 140 -4.00 -7.68 19.93
C GLU A 140 -3.87 -9.07 19.28
N SER A 141 -3.95 -9.14 17.95
CA SER A 141 -3.75 -10.42 17.26
C SER A 141 -2.32 -10.91 17.35
N THR A 142 -1.35 -9.99 17.40
CA THR A 142 0.06 -10.34 17.57
C THR A 142 0.32 -10.85 18.98
N GLU A 143 -0.23 -10.18 20.00
CA GLU A 143 -0.19 -10.61 21.40
C GLU A 143 -0.81 -12.00 21.57
N LEU A 144 -2.02 -12.21 21.03
CA LEU A 144 -2.72 -13.50 21.07
C LEU A 144 -1.87 -14.63 20.46
N MET A 145 -1.18 -14.35 19.35
CA MET A 145 -0.29 -15.32 18.70
C MET A 145 0.93 -15.64 19.58
N LEU A 146 1.53 -14.63 20.20
CA LEU A 146 2.68 -14.81 21.08
C LEU A 146 2.30 -15.62 22.32
N GLU A 147 1.15 -15.31 22.94
CA GLU A 147 0.59 -16.09 24.03
C GLU A 147 0.31 -17.54 23.62
N PHE A 148 -0.31 -17.76 22.45
CA PHE A 148 -0.57 -19.09 21.91
C PHE A 148 0.72 -19.92 21.72
N CYS A 149 1.81 -19.28 21.32
CA CYS A 149 3.13 -19.90 21.18
C CYS A 149 3.83 -20.15 22.53
N GLY A 150 3.23 -19.77 23.66
CA GLY A 150 3.83 -19.89 24.99
C GLY A 150 4.89 -18.83 25.29
N LEU A 151 4.96 -17.77 24.47
CA LEU A 151 5.83 -16.62 24.63
C LEU A 151 5.10 -15.49 25.38
N GLY A 152 4.22 -15.80 26.34
CA GLY A 152 3.44 -14.78 27.06
C GLY A 152 4.31 -13.74 27.79
N ASN A 153 3.66 -12.72 28.36
CA ASN A 153 4.21 -11.57 29.11
C ASN A 153 4.40 -10.26 28.35
N TYR A 154 3.77 -10.11 27.18
CA TYR A 154 3.68 -8.81 26.53
C TYR A 154 2.46 -8.02 27.02
N HIS A 155 2.47 -6.71 26.82
CA HIS A 155 1.31 -5.85 27.06
C HIS A 155 1.26 -4.72 26.05
N ILE A 156 0.05 -4.40 25.61
CA ILE A 156 -0.20 -3.31 24.67
C ILE A 156 -0.39 -2.01 25.46
N GLY A 157 0.37 -0.98 25.08
CA GLY A 157 0.26 0.38 25.60
C GLY A 157 -1.01 1.10 25.19
N GLU A 158 -1.17 2.32 25.71
CA GLU A 158 -2.23 3.22 25.25
C GLU A 158 -1.99 3.65 23.79
N MET A 159 -3.08 3.93 23.07
CA MET A 159 -3.03 4.50 21.73
C MET A 159 -2.49 5.93 21.78
N MET A 160 -1.43 6.18 21.02
CA MET A 160 -0.74 7.46 20.92
C MET A 160 -0.98 8.10 19.55
N VAL A 161 -0.83 9.42 19.49
CA VAL A 161 -0.83 10.17 18.23
C VAL A 161 0.46 11.01 18.11
N ALA A 162 1.24 10.72 17.07
CA ALA A 162 2.43 11.46 16.68
C ALA A 162 2.05 12.57 15.70
N ARG A 163 2.48 13.80 15.99
CA ARG A 163 2.17 15.00 15.20
C ARG A 163 3.44 15.78 14.91
N ASP A 164 3.50 16.42 13.75
CA ASP A 164 4.70 17.12 13.32
C ASP A 164 5.09 18.26 14.27
N GLY A 165 6.31 18.23 14.79
CA GLY A 165 6.90 19.32 15.58
C GLY A 165 6.36 19.48 17.00
N VAL A 166 5.54 18.55 17.50
CA VAL A 166 5.03 18.55 18.89
C VAL A 166 5.21 17.18 19.54
N PRO A 167 5.29 17.10 20.88
CA PRO A 167 5.36 15.82 21.57
C PRO A 167 4.15 14.93 21.31
N ASP A 168 4.40 13.63 21.23
CA ASP A 168 3.37 12.60 21.14
C ASP A 168 2.51 12.61 22.40
N VAL A 169 1.20 12.50 22.20
CA VAL A 169 0.24 12.48 23.30
C VAL A 169 -0.67 11.25 23.19
N PRO A 170 -1.21 10.76 24.32
CA PRO A 170 -2.27 9.78 24.29
C PRO A 170 -3.48 10.29 23.50
N VAL A 171 -4.16 9.41 22.76
CA VAL A 171 -5.39 9.76 22.01
C VAL A 171 -6.51 10.21 22.94
N SER A 172 -6.46 9.83 24.22
CA SER A 172 -7.37 10.33 25.27
C SER A 172 -7.22 11.82 25.54
N GLU A 173 -6.02 12.37 25.36
CA GLU A 173 -5.68 13.79 25.54
C GLU A 173 -5.69 14.58 24.22
N TRP A 174 -5.93 13.90 23.11
CA TRP A 174 -5.96 14.51 21.79
C TRP A 174 -7.34 15.09 21.45
N ASP A 175 -7.38 16.40 21.18
CA ASP A 175 -8.61 17.16 20.84
C ASP A 175 -8.94 17.14 19.33
N GLY A 176 -8.24 16.33 18.54
CA GLY A 176 -8.47 16.24 17.10
C GLY A 176 -9.74 15.47 16.73
N ASN A 177 -10.23 15.72 15.50
CA ASN A 177 -11.42 15.07 15.00
C ASN A 177 -11.16 13.58 14.67
N LYS A 178 -11.93 12.69 15.31
CA LYS A 178 -11.77 11.23 15.17
C LYS A 178 -12.44 10.63 13.93
N TRP A 179 -13.22 11.41 13.19
CA TRP A 179 -13.91 10.99 11.96
C TRP A 179 -13.23 11.48 10.69
N ILE A 180 -12.59 12.64 10.73
CA ILE A 180 -11.90 13.23 9.59
C ILE A 180 -10.56 13.74 10.10
N LEU A 181 -9.47 13.21 9.55
CA LEU A 181 -8.14 13.70 9.87
C LEU A 181 -7.93 15.09 9.28
N THR A 182 -7.92 16.11 10.14
CA THR A 182 -7.80 17.52 9.75
C THR A 182 -6.42 18.12 10.01
N GLU A 183 -5.55 17.39 10.69
CA GLU A 183 -4.19 17.83 11.05
C GLU A 183 -3.12 16.94 10.42
N SER A 184 -1.92 17.51 10.26
CA SER A 184 -0.74 16.78 9.81
C SER A 184 -0.29 15.83 10.91
N LEU A 185 -0.17 14.56 10.57
CA LEU A 185 0.44 13.58 11.46
C LEU A 185 1.91 13.41 11.11
N ALA A 186 2.71 13.12 12.13
CA ALA A 186 4.08 12.67 11.91
C ALA A 186 4.08 11.29 11.23
N LYS A 187 5.27 10.81 10.86
CA LYS A 187 5.48 9.58 10.08
C LYS A 187 4.78 8.36 10.68
N GLU A 188 4.78 8.25 12.01
CA GLU A 188 4.18 7.17 12.77
C GLU A 188 2.65 7.30 12.82
N GLY A 189 2.14 8.54 12.82
CA GLY A 189 0.73 8.88 12.96
C GLY A 189 0.11 8.30 14.23
N PHE A 190 -0.91 7.46 14.09
CA PHE A 190 -1.45 6.70 15.22
C PHE A 190 -0.60 5.46 15.44
N TYR A 191 -0.30 5.16 16.70
CA TYR A 191 0.46 3.96 17.04
C TYR A 191 0.16 3.45 18.45
N VAL A 192 0.46 2.18 18.69
CA VAL A 192 0.51 1.58 20.03
C VAL A 192 1.89 1.02 20.29
N GLN A 193 2.36 1.13 21.53
CA GLN A 193 3.63 0.56 21.96
C GLN A 193 3.42 -0.86 22.50
N PHE A 194 4.32 -1.76 22.15
CA PHE A 194 4.30 -3.14 22.63
C PHE A 194 5.41 -3.32 23.66
N PHE A 195 5.02 -3.64 24.89
CA PHE A 195 5.93 -3.75 26.03
C PHE A 195 6.22 -5.21 26.36
N ASP A 196 7.44 -5.48 26.80
CA ASP A 196 7.82 -6.70 27.51
C ASP A 196 7.61 -6.52 29.03
N SER A 197 7.65 -7.62 29.77
CA SER A 197 7.60 -7.78 31.23
C SER A 197 8.46 -6.80 32.04
N ASP A 198 9.60 -6.35 31.49
CA ASP A 198 10.47 -5.34 32.08
C ASP A 198 10.02 -3.89 31.82
N GLY A 199 8.88 -3.67 31.17
CA GLY A 199 8.37 -2.35 30.80
C GLY A 199 9.15 -1.69 29.65
N ARG A 200 9.94 -2.45 28.90
CA ARG A 200 10.71 -1.97 27.75
C ARG A 200 9.85 -2.01 26.50
N VAL A 201 9.93 -0.95 25.69
CA VAL A 201 9.28 -0.91 24.37
C VAL A 201 10.06 -1.80 23.41
N ILE A 202 9.41 -2.85 22.91
CA ILE A 202 10.02 -3.81 21.96
C ILE A 202 9.75 -3.35 20.53
N VAL A 203 8.49 -3.07 20.19
CA VAL A 203 8.04 -2.66 18.86
C VAL A 203 6.89 -1.66 18.97
N GLN A 204 6.76 -0.79 17.96
CA GLN A 204 5.59 0.07 17.78
C GLN A 204 4.73 -0.44 16.63
N PHE A 205 3.43 -0.58 16.87
CA PHE A 205 2.46 -0.96 15.85
C PHE A 205 1.83 0.28 15.24
N ILE A 206 1.99 0.42 13.93
CA ILE A 206 1.37 1.45 13.09
C ILE A 206 0.46 0.79 12.04
N MET A 207 -0.32 1.59 11.31
CA MET A 207 -1.23 1.10 10.28
C MET A 207 -0.54 0.21 9.23
N ALA A 208 0.73 0.48 8.91
CA ALA A 208 1.51 -0.30 7.95
C ALA A 208 1.73 -1.76 8.40
N CYS A 209 1.69 -2.06 9.70
CA CYS A 209 1.87 -3.41 10.25
C CYS A 209 0.61 -4.29 10.13
N SER A 210 -0.53 -3.74 9.71
CA SER A 210 -1.82 -4.46 9.65
C SER A 210 -1.96 -5.44 8.49
N GLY A 211 -1.05 -5.38 7.52
CA GLY A 211 -1.19 -6.14 6.26
C GLY A 211 -2.28 -5.60 5.33
N LEU A 212 -2.91 -4.46 5.66
CA LEU A 212 -3.98 -3.85 4.86
C LEU A 212 -3.55 -3.60 3.42
N GLN A 213 -2.31 -3.15 3.19
CA GLN A 213 -1.78 -2.91 1.84
C GLN A 213 -1.86 -4.16 0.95
N SER A 214 -1.56 -5.34 1.49
CA SER A 214 -1.70 -6.59 0.74
C SER A 214 -3.18 -6.94 0.52
N MET A 215 -4.01 -6.79 1.55
CA MET A 215 -5.45 -7.07 1.46
C MET A 215 -6.16 -6.22 0.39
N ILE A 216 -5.92 -4.91 0.37
CA ILE A 216 -6.58 -4.00 -0.58
C ILE A 216 -6.16 -4.26 -2.03
N ILE A 217 -4.94 -4.77 -2.28
CA ILE A 217 -4.53 -5.19 -3.63
C ILE A 217 -5.40 -6.34 -4.11
N PHE A 218 -5.65 -7.35 -3.27
CA PHE A 218 -6.54 -8.46 -3.60
C PHE A 218 -8.01 -8.02 -3.71
N VAL A 219 -8.47 -7.12 -2.83
CA VAL A 219 -9.82 -6.51 -2.92
C VAL A 219 -9.98 -5.79 -4.26
N GLY A 220 -9.00 -4.98 -4.65
CA GLY A 220 -8.98 -4.28 -5.92
C GLY A 220 -9.02 -5.25 -7.10
N ALA A 221 -8.07 -6.17 -7.14
CA ALA A 221 -7.90 -7.12 -8.24
C ALA A 221 -9.14 -8.01 -8.42
N ILE A 222 -9.66 -8.61 -7.35
CA ILE A 222 -10.81 -9.52 -7.40
C ILE A 222 -12.13 -8.74 -7.57
N GLY A 223 -12.28 -7.61 -6.88
CA GLY A 223 -13.47 -6.77 -6.94
C GLY A 223 -13.74 -6.21 -8.34
N ALA A 224 -12.67 -5.84 -9.05
CA ALA A 224 -12.73 -5.26 -10.40
C ALA A 224 -13.02 -6.27 -11.53
N LEU A 225 -13.07 -7.58 -11.26
CA LEU A 225 -13.32 -8.62 -12.26
C LEU A 225 -14.77 -8.64 -12.76
N SER A 226 -15.16 -7.70 -13.62
CA SER A 226 -16.53 -7.58 -14.14
C SER A 226 -17.08 -8.87 -14.79
N SER A 227 -16.22 -9.72 -15.36
CA SER A 227 -16.54 -10.99 -16.02
C SER A 227 -16.92 -12.14 -15.07
N VAL A 228 -16.62 -12.04 -13.77
CA VAL A 228 -16.83 -13.11 -12.79
C VAL A 228 -18.09 -12.85 -11.96
N SER A 229 -18.90 -13.88 -11.67
CA SER A 229 -20.08 -13.73 -10.79
C SER A 229 -19.70 -13.26 -9.37
N TRP A 230 -20.56 -12.45 -8.74
CA TRP A 230 -20.32 -11.93 -7.38
C TRP A 230 -20.01 -13.02 -6.35
N LYS A 231 -20.66 -14.19 -6.45
CA LYS A 231 -20.43 -15.34 -5.55
C LYS A 231 -19.00 -15.87 -5.64
N ARG A 232 -18.42 -15.96 -6.85
CA ARG A 232 -17.03 -16.41 -7.04
C ARG A 232 -16.04 -15.37 -6.50
N ARG A 233 -16.30 -14.08 -6.74
CA ARG A 233 -15.47 -12.98 -6.18
C ARG A 233 -15.45 -13.00 -4.66
N ALA A 234 -16.64 -13.10 -4.04
CA ALA A 234 -16.78 -13.18 -2.59
C ALA A 234 -16.05 -14.40 -2.00
N ARG A 235 -16.16 -15.57 -2.63
CA ARG A 235 -15.39 -16.77 -2.22
C ARG A 235 -13.88 -16.55 -2.30
N GLY A 236 -13.39 -15.91 -3.37
CA GLY A 236 -11.97 -15.57 -3.50
C GLY A 236 -11.50 -14.64 -2.39
N LEU A 237 -12.26 -13.59 -2.08
CA LEU A 237 -11.95 -12.66 -1.00
C LEU A 237 -12.02 -13.30 0.38
N LEU A 238 -12.99 -14.17 0.63
CA LEU A 238 -13.12 -14.93 1.89
C LEU A 238 -11.98 -15.91 2.11
N ILE A 239 -11.26 -16.32 1.07
CA ILE A 239 -10.04 -17.12 1.20
C ILE A 239 -8.82 -16.22 1.35
N ALA A 240 -8.69 -15.20 0.49
CA ALA A 240 -7.51 -14.35 0.45
C ALA A 240 -7.34 -13.48 1.70
N LEU A 241 -8.40 -12.79 2.14
CA LEU A 241 -8.30 -11.83 3.25
C LEU A 241 -7.91 -12.49 4.58
N PRO A 242 -8.55 -13.60 5.03
CA PRO A 242 -8.13 -14.27 6.25
C PRO A 242 -6.74 -14.89 6.14
N THR A 243 -6.37 -15.40 4.96
CA THR A 243 -5.03 -15.96 4.75
C THR A 243 -3.96 -14.88 4.92
N ILE A 244 -4.14 -13.71 4.29
CA ILE A 244 -3.21 -12.58 4.43
C ILE A 244 -3.16 -12.11 5.88
N TYR A 245 -4.31 -12.04 6.56
CA TYR A 245 -4.39 -11.65 7.96
C TYR A 245 -3.58 -12.58 8.87
N VAL A 246 -3.76 -13.89 8.73
CA VAL A 246 -3.05 -14.90 9.52
C VAL A 246 -1.55 -14.85 9.23
N LEU A 247 -1.14 -14.78 7.96
CA LEU A 247 0.27 -14.65 7.60
C LEU A 247 0.90 -13.37 8.17
N ASN A 248 0.16 -12.27 8.17
CA ASN A 248 0.62 -11.01 8.76
C ASN A 248 0.75 -11.10 10.29
N MET A 249 -0.18 -11.79 10.96
CA MET A 249 -0.10 -12.08 12.39
C MET A 249 1.17 -12.87 12.74
N PHE A 250 1.50 -13.91 11.96
CA PHE A 250 2.76 -14.65 12.11
C PHE A 250 3.99 -13.77 11.87
N ARG A 251 3.96 -12.91 10.83
CA ARG A 251 5.06 -11.97 10.54
C ARG A 251 5.31 -11.06 11.74
N ASN A 252 4.27 -10.45 12.28
CA ASN A 252 4.40 -9.49 13.38
C ASN A 252 4.86 -10.17 14.68
N ALA A 253 4.28 -11.32 15.03
CA ALA A 253 4.72 -12.10 16.19
C ALA A 253 6.18 -12.52 16.07
N GLY A 254 6.61 -12.97 14.87
CA GLY A 254 8.00 -13.31 14.60
C GLY A 254 8.94 -12.11 14.75
N ILE A 255 8.54 -10.91 14.30
CA ILE A 255 9.34 -9.69 14.47
C ILE A 255 9.50 -9.35 15.96
N VAL A 256 8.42 -9.36 16.74
CA VAL A 256 8.46 -9.08 18.18
C VAL A 256 9.39 -10.06 18.89
N TRP A 257 9.18 -11.36 18.69
CA TRP A 257 9.98 -12.40 19.33
C TRP A 257 11.47 -12.33 18.97
N LEU A 258 11.80 -12.11 17.70
CA LEU A 258 13.19 -11.99 17.25
C LEU A 258 13.86 -10.75 17.85
N THR A 259 13.14 -9.63 17.91
CA THR A 259 13.66 -8.37 18.45
C THR A 259 13.99 -8.49 19.94
N GLU A 260 13.13 -9.14 20.71
CA GLU A 260 13.36 -9.38 22.14
C GLU A 260 14.44 -10.44 22.40
N SER A 261 14.44 -11.55 21.64
CA SER A 261 15.37 -12.67 21.88
C SER A 261 16.82 -12.34 21.56
N TYR A 262 17.05 -11.37 20.66
CA TYR A 262 18.37 -11.03 20.14
C TYR A 262 18.64 -9.51 20.16
N PRO A 263 18.59 -8.86 21.35
CA PRO A 263 18.66 -7.40 21.45
C PRO A 263 20.05 -6.85 21.10
N ASN A 264 21.10 -7.65 21.26
CA ASN A 264 22.50 -7.26 20.97
C ASN A 264 22.99 -7.79 19.61
N TRP A 265 22.12 -8.45 18.83
CA TRP A 265 22.55 -8.98 17.53
C TRP A 265 22.62 -7.83 16.52
N SER A 266 23.81 -7.65 15.98
CA SER A 266 24.03 -6.76 14.86
C SER A 266 24.92 -7.45 13.83
N LEU A 267 24.50 -7.41 12.57
CA LEU A 267 25.30 -7.91 11.45
C LEU A 267 25.64 -6.73 10.55
N MET A 268 26.94 -6.42 10.43
CA MET A 268 27.43 -5.29 9.63
C MET A 268 26.77 -3.93 9.99
N GLY A 269 26.39 -3.75 11.26
CA GLY A 269 25.72 -2.53 11.76
C GLY A 269 24.20 -2.50 11.61
N ILE A 270 23.56 -3.58 11.14
CA ILE A 270 22.10 -3.71 11.06
C ILE A 270 21.60 -4.43 12.32
N GLU A 271 20.70 -3.81 13.07
CA GLU A 271 20.08 -4.37 14.28
C GLU A 271 19.10 -5.51 13.94
N MET A 272 18.81 -6.39 14.91
CA MET A 272 17.94 -7.55 14.70
C MET A 272 16.53 -7.16 14.22
N PHE A 273 15.99 -6.04 14.72
CA PHE A 273 14.71 -5.51 14.26
C PHE A 273 14.77 -5.15 12.77
N ASP A 274 15.77 -4.36 12.35
CA ASP A 274 15.93 -3.95 10.95
C ASP A 274 16.21 -5.13 10.02
N PHE A 275 17.04 -6.07 10.46
CA PHE A 275 17.31 -7.29 9.70
C PHE A 275 16.02 -8.11 9.50
N THR A 276 15.25 -8.28 10.56
CA THR A 276 14.02 -9.08 10.52
C THR A 276 12.94 -8.37 9.73
N HIS A 277 12.75 -7.06 9.92
CA HIS A 277 11.72 -6.27 9.29
C HIS A 277 12.00 -6.02 7.80
N SER A 278 13.27 -5.80 7.44
CA SER A 278 13.67 -5.41 6.09
C SER A 278 14.15 -6.57 5.21
N TYR A 279 14.64 -7.67 5.78
CA TYR A 279 15.19 -8.80 5.00
C TYR A 279 14.46 -10.11 5.25
N ALA A 280 14.42 -10.60 6.50
CA ALA A 280 13.83 -11.91 6.79
C ALA A 280 12.32 -11.94 6.48
N ALA A 281 11.59 -10.90 6.92
CA ALA A 281 10.17 -10.76 6.64
C ALA A 281 9.89 -10.55 5.15
N LYS A 282 10.76 -9.83 4.41
CA LYS A 282 10.61 -9.70 2.95
C LYS A 282 10.84 -11.04 2.25
N ALA A 283 11.81 -11.85 2.68
CA ALA A 283 12.07 -13.16 2.10
C ALA A 283 10.93 -14.17 2.36
N ILE A 284 10.43 -14.22 3.60
CA ILE A 284 9.28 -15.07 3.96
C ILE A 284 8.01 -14.60 3.24
N SER A 285 7.78 -13.29 3.18
CA SER A 285 6.66 -12.71 2.43
C SER A 285 6.75 -13.04 0.94
N LEU A 286 7.94 -12.95 0.32
CA LEU A 286 8.14 -13.32 -1.08
C LEU A 286 7.80 -14.79 -1.33
N PHE A 287 8.24 -15.68 -0.45
CA PHE A 287 7.92 -17.10 -0.54
C PHE A 287 6.42 -17.37 -0.35
N ALA A 288 5.79 -16.74 0.63
CA ALA A 288 4.34 -16.84 0.84
C ALA A 288 3.54 -16.30 -0.36
N MET A 289 3.99 -15.18 -0.95
CA MET A 289 3.42 -14.62 -2.17
C MET A 289 3.54 -15.57 -3.36
N PHE A 290 4.65 -16.30 -3.50
CA PHE A 290 4.82 -17.31 -4.54
C PHE A 290 3.80 -18.45 -4.40
N LEU A 291 3.62 -18.99 -3.18
CA LEU A 291 2.62 -20.02 -2.93
C LEU A 291 1.18 -19.51 -3.15
N MET A 292 0.90 -18.28 -2.70
CA MET A 292 -0.38 -17.63 -2.93
C MET A 292 -0.64 -17.38 -4.42
N ALA A 293 0.38 -17.06 -5.22
CA ALA A 293 0.23 -16.87 -6.66
C ALA A 293 -0.17 -18.19 -7.35
N ILE A 294 0.42 -19.32 -6.96
CA ILE A 294 0.03 -20.65 -7.45
C ILE A 294 -1.43 -20.94 -7.10
N ALA A 295 -1.80 -20.77 -5.82
CA ALA A 295 -3.17 -20.98 -5.37
C ALA A 295 -4.17 -20.04 -6.06
N LEU A 296 -3.78 -18.79 -6.32
CA LEU A 296 -4.61 -17.80 -7.00
C LEU A 296 -4.80 -18.12 -8.47
N PHE A 297 -3.79 -18.67 -9.16
CA PHE A 297 -3.90 -19.08 -10.56
C PHE A 297 -4.88 -20.24 -10.74
N ASP A 298 -4.96 -21.16 -9.76
CA ASP A 298 -5.96 -22.21 -9.74
C ASP A 298 -7.37 -21.68 -9.40
N LEU A 299 -7.45 -20.67 -8.53
CA LEU A 299 -8.74 -20.14 -8.06
C LEU A 299 -9.39 -19.15 -9.05
N LEU A 300 -8.57 -18.31 -9.70
CA LEU A 300 -8.96 -17.17 -10.53
C LEU A 300 -7.97 -16.97 -11.72
N PRO A 301 -7.94 -17.90 -12.70
CA PRO A 301 -7.10 -17.79 -13.89
C PRO A 301 -7.41 -16.52 -14.73
N GLU A 302 -8.61 -15.96 -14.56
CA GLU A 302 -9.02 -14.70 -15.20
C GLU A 302 -8.12 -13.52 -14.79
N LEU A 303 -7.61 -13.48 -13.54
CA LEU A 303 -6.65 -12.45 -13.09
C LEU A 303 -5.35 -12.53 -13.88
N HIS A 304 -4.79 -13.74 -14.01
CA HIS A 304 -3.56 -13.97 -14.76
C HIS A 304 -3.69 -13.49 -16.21
N LYS A 305 -4.83 -13.79 -16.86
CA LYS A 305 -5.10 -13.34 -18.23
C LYS A 305 -5.11 -11.81 -18.36
N HIS A 306 -5.69 -11.10 -17.41
CA HIS A 306 -5.70 -9.63 -17.43
C HIS A 306 -4.30 -9.05 -17.19
N ILE A 307 -3.55 -9.60 -16.23
CA ILE A 307 -2.18 -9.18 -15.93
C ILE A 307 -1.27 -9.37 -17.16
N MET A 308 -1.28 -10.55 -17.77
CA MET A 308 -0.45 -10.82 -18.95
C MET A 308 -0.78 -9.91 -20.12
N LYS A 309 -2.06 -9.59 -20.35
CA LYS A 309 -2.46 -8.64 -21.41
C LYS A 309 -1.91 -7.23 -21.18
N ILE A 310 -1.74 -6.81 -19.93
CA ILE A 310 -1.18 -5.49 -19.58
C ILE A 310 0.35 -5.51 -19.71
N LEU A 311 0.99 -6.64 -19.39
CA LEU A 311 2.45 -6.78 -19.45
C LEU A 311 2.99 -7.05 -20.87
N ASN A 312 2.20 -7.65 -21.76
CA ASN A 312 2.65 -7.98 -23.12
C ASN A 312 3.32 -6.82 -23.87
N PRO A 313 2.74 -5.59 -23.92
CA PRO A 313 3.40 -4.45 -24.56
C PRO A 313 4.76 -4.10 -23.93
N VAL A 314 4.93 -4.31 -22.63
CA VAL A 314 6.19 -4.08 -21.92
C VAL A 314 7.22 -5.13 -22.32
N PHE A 315 6.82 -6.41 -22.39
CA PHE A 315 7.68 -7.48 -22.88
C PHE A 315 8.08 -7.28 -24.34
N ASP A 316 7.15 -6.88 -25.21
CA ASP A 316 7.44 -6.60 -26.62
C ASP A 316 8.47 -5.47 -26.78
N VAL A 317 8.37 -4.42 -25.95
CA VAL A 317 9.33 -3.32 -25.93
C VAL A 317 10.68 -3.78 -25.36
N ALA A 318 10.69 -4.56 -24.29
CA ALA A 318 11.91 -5.10 -23.69
C ALA A 318 12.64 -6.05 -24.65
N GLU A 319 11.92 -6.94 -25.36
CA GLU A 319 12.46 -7.81 -26.40
C GLU A 319 13.04 -6.99 -27.56
N LYS A 320 12.36 -5.91 -27.97
CA LYS A 320 12.84 -5.01 -29.03
C LYS A 320 14.10 -4.23 -28.63
N ILE A 321 14.27 -3.92 -27.36
CA ILE A 321 15.47 -3.26 -26.81
C ILE A 321 16.62 -4.26 -26.62
N THR A 322 16.31 -5.49 -26.18
CA THR A 322 17.31 -6.54 -25.94
C THR A 322 17.72 -7.31 -27.19
N GLY A 323 17.04 -7.10 -28.32
CA GLY A 323 17.42 -7.66 -29.62
C GLY A 323 17.14 -9.16 -29.78
N THR A 324 16.50 -9.80 -28.81
CA THR A 324 16.07 -11.19 -28.93
C THR A 324 14.78 -11.27 -29.75
N SER A 325 14.89 -11.40 -31.07
CA SER A 325 13.77 -11.85 -31.89
C SER A 325 13.53 -13.34 -31.62
N LYS A 326 12.27 -13.74 -31.43
CA LYS A 326 11.89 -15.15 -31.36
C LYS A 326 12.38 -15.86 -32.64
N SER A 327 13.30 -16.81 -32.49
CA SER A 327 13.44 -17.87 -33.48
C SER A 327 12.19 -18.76 -33.39
N SER A 328 11.27 -18.56 -34.34
CA SER A 328 10.22 -19.48 -34.82
C SER A 328 9.48 -20.35 -33.83
#